data_AF-A0A269PSD1-F1
#
_entry.id   AF-A0A269PSD1-F1
#
_cell.length_a   1.000
_cell.length_b   1.000
_cell.length_c   1.000
_cell.angle_alpha   90.00
_cell.angle_beta   90.00
_cell.angle_gamma   90.00
#
_symmetry.space_group_name_H-M   'P 1'
#
loop_
_entity.id
_entity.type
_entity.pdbx_description
1 polymer ?
#
loop_
_entity_poly.entity_id
_entity_poly.type
_entity_poly.pdbx_seq_one_letter_code
_entity_poly.pdbx_strand_id
1 'polypeptide(L)'
;WINSVENSEELCNKTVEKQEDIDFSMLKHLDIETSLERCQYNNKLFKNLLIKFLHNNINFIAGFKQLQSNGNNEDLHNLVHDIKGASGNIGATELHSALIALDQAGSNTKKAVEVVERELQILMSELKVFENNIVDFQPSVETVKVSSDNDMKKLLAGLMKLRIFIEDSDIAAIDQLHYLQLIPVARIHKNRLLNLEAMLDELDFEQANNLTSTLIQEFKKYDY
;
A
#
# COMPACT_ATOMS: atom_id res chain seq x y z
N TRP A 1 23.03 -11.91 56.30
CA TRP A 1 24.08 -11.28 55.48
C TRP A 1 24.17 -12.11 54.20
N ILE A 2 23.24 -12.00 53.24
CA ILE A 2 22.76 -10.85 52.43
C ILE A 2 23.51 -10.78 51.10
N ASN A 3 22.75 -11.03 50.03
CA ASN A 3 22.91 -10.62 48.61
C ASN A 3 24.16 -11.10 47.85
N SER A 4 24.14 -11.23 46.51
CA SER A 4 23.12 -10.79 45.55
C SER A 4 22.62 -11.90 44.63
N VAL A 5 21.29 -11.93 44.45
CA VAL A 5 20.66 -12.37 43.19
C VAL A 5 20.26 -11.07 42.51
N GLU A 6 21.01 -10.65 41.48
CA GLU A 6 20.64 -9.48 40.68
C GLU A 6 21.35 -9.51 39.32
N ASN A 7 20.62 -9.04 38.31
CA ASN A 7 21.01 -8.76 36.93
C ASN A 7 20.88 -9.86 35.85
N SER A 8 19.64 -10.30 35.60
CA SER A 8 19.24 -10.91 34.33
C SER A 8 17.84 -10.48 33.83
N GLU A 9 17.44 -9.23 34.14
CA GLU A 9 16.18 -8.62 33.68
C GLU A 9 16.42 -7.26 33.00
N GLU A 10 17.31 -7.23 32.03
CA GLU A 10 17.58 -6.01 31.25
C GLU A 10 17.79 -6.34 29.77
N LEU A 11 16.71 -6.72 29.07
CA LEU A 11 16.61 -6.78 27.60
C LEU A 11 15.17 -7.08 27.10
N CYS A 12 14.18 -6.33 27.57
CA CYS A 12 12.85 -6.29 26.91
C CYS A 12 12.17 -4.91 26.98
N ASN A 13 12.94 -3.84 26.83
CA ASN A 13 12.36 -2.56 26.40
C ASN A 13 12.05 -2.65 24.91
N LYS A 14 10.92 -3.30 24.58
CA LYS A 14 10.25 -3.02 23.30
C LYS A 14 9.87 -1.55 23.30
N THR A 15 10.37 -0.80 22.33
CA THR A 15 9.92 0.57 22.06
C THR A 15 8.43 0.52 21.76
N VAL A 16 7.61 0.89 22.75
CA VAL A 16 6.18 1.12 22.53
C VAL A 16 6.09 2.42 21.75
N GLU A 17 6.03 2.32 20.42
CA GLU A 17 5.68 3.48 19.59
C GLU A 17 4.32 3.98 20.04
N LYS A 18 4.29 5.25 20.42
CA LYS A 18 3.10 5.93 20.91
C LYS A 18 2.15 6.09 19.72
N GLN A 19 1.12 5.24 19.64
CA GLN A 19 0.14 5.31 18.56
C GLN A 19 -0.39 6.74 18.41
N GLU A 20 -0.36 7.27 17.18
CA GLU A 20 -1.07 8.50 16.84
C GLU A 20 -2.56 8.26 17.08
N ASP A 21 -3.19 9.17 17.84
CA ASP A 21 -4.62 9.14 18.14
C ASP A 21 -5.40 9.67 16.92
N ILE A 22 -5.49 8.83 15.89
CA ILE A 22 -6.10 9.13 14.60
C ILE A 22 -7.62 8.88 14.73
N ASP A 23 -8.41 9.95 14.67
CA ASP A 23 -9.87 9.86 14.74
C ASP A 23 -10.47 9.44 13.38
N PHE A 24 -10.87 8.17 13.28
CA PHE A 24 -11.61 7.65 12.14
C PHE A 24 -13.13 7.86 12.23
N SER A 25 -13.65 8.43 13.33
CA SER A 25 -15.10 8.49 13.59
C SER A 25 -15.88 9.28 12.54
N MET A 26 -15.23 10.15 11.78
CA MET A 26 -15.83 10.91 10.68
C MET A 26 -16.04 10.11 9.37
N LEU A 27 -15.40 8.95 9.22
CA LEU A 27 -15.52 8.10 8.04
C LEU A 27 -16.76 7.19 8.20
N LYS A 28 -17.88 7.55 7.58
CA LYS A 28 -19.16 6.87 7.80
C LYS A 28 -19.46 5.76 6.80
N HIS A 29 -18.76 5.74 5.67
CA HIS A 29 -18.98 4.78 4.58
C HIS A 29 -17.88 3.71 4.52
N LEU A 30 -17.26 3.41 5.67
CA LEU A 30 -16.21 2.41 5.83
C LEU A 30 -16.46 1.53 7.04
N ASP A 31 -16.22 0.23 6.89
CA ASP A 31 -16.10 -0.71 8.01
C ASP A 31 -14.72 -0.57 8.68
N ILE A 32 -14.63 0.44 9.54
CA ILE A 32 -13.41 0.79 10.28
C ILE A 32 -12.93 -0.36 11.17
N GLU A 33 -13.84 -1.11 11.80
CA GLU A 33 -13.51 -2.17 12.75
C GLU A 33 -12.85 -3.36 12.02
N THR A 34 -13.50 -3.89 10.99
CA THR A 34 -12.97 -5.03 10.22
C THR A 34 -11.68 -4.65 9.47
N SER A 35 -11.56 -3.42 8.96
CA SER A 35 -10.32 -2.98 8.30
C SER A 35 -9.17 -2.68 9.27
N LEU A 36 -9.44 -2.20 10.48
CA LEU A 36 -8.42 -2.11 11.52
C LEU A 36 -7.98 -3.50 11.99
N GLU A 37 -8.88 -4.47 12.11
CA GLU A 37 -8.50 -5.86 12.46
C GLU A 37 -7.51 -6.44 11.43
N ARG A 38 -7.77 -6.27 10.13
CA ARG A 38 -6.82 -6.64 9.05
C ARG A 38 -5.48 -5.92 9.17
N CYS A 39 -5.49 -4.66 9.62
CA CYS A 39 -4.30 -3.88 9.90
C CYS A 39 -3.65 -4.20 11.27
N GLN A 40 -4.08 -5.26 11.98
CA GLN A 40 -3.63 -5.60 13.34
C GLN A 40 -3.75 -4.43 14.33
N TYR A 41 -4.81 -3.62 14.17
CA TYR A 41 -5.09 -2.39 14.92
C TYR A 41 -4.00 -1.30 14.79
N ASN A 42 -3.24 -1.32 13.70
CA ASN A 42 -2.28 -0.28 13.35
C ASN A 42 -2.98 0.91 12.66
N ASN A 43 -3.36 1.91 13.45
CA ASN A 43 -4.01 3.14 12.97
C ASN A 43 -3.19 3.87 11.88
N LYS A 44 -1.85 3.86 11.97
CA LYS A 44 -0.98 4.54 11.00
C LYS A 44 -0.98 3.82 9.65
N LEU A 45 -0.92 2.49 9.65
CA LEU A 45 -1.10 1.65 8.46
C LEU A 45 -2.46 1.91 7.81
N PHE A 46 -3.54 1.90 8.58
CA PHE A 46 -4.89 2.14 8.06
C PHE A 46 -5.05 3.57 7.51
N LYS A 47 -4.57 4.61 8.21
CA LYS A 47 -4.49 6.00 7.68
C LYS A 47 -3.79 6.05 6.33
N ASN A 48 -2.63 5.41 6.21
CA ASN A 48 -1.85 5.44 4.97
C ASN A 48 -2.59 4.70 3.84
N LEU A 49 -3.30 3.59 4.12
CA LEU A 49 -4.15 2.90 3.14
C LEU A 49 -5.27 3.81 2.61
N LEU A 50 -5.92 4.57 3.51
CA LEU A 50 -6.98 5.53 3.17
C LEU A 50 -6.45 6.66 2.27
N ILE A 51 -5.29 7.22 2.59
CA ILE A 51 -4.63 8.28 1.80
C ILE A 51 -4.15 7.73 0.43
N LYS A 52 -3.58 6.51 0.39
CA LYS A 52 -3.21 5.85 -0.88
C LYS A 52 -4.43 5.59 -1.75
N PHE A 53 -5.54 5.11 -1.17
CA PHE A 53 -6.79 4.90 -1.89
C PHE A 53 -7.31 6.21 -2.48
N LEU A 54 -7.34 7.29 -1.70
CA LEU A 54 -7.73 8.62 -2.17
C LEU A 54 -6.89 9.04 -3.38
N HIS A 55 -5.57 9.04 -3.25
CA HIS A 55 -4.67 9.51 -4.31
C HIS A 55 -4.72 8.67 -5.59
N ASN A 56 -4.74 7.35 -5.48
CA ASN A 56 -4.73 6.46 -6.64
C ASN A 56 -6.03 6.55 -7.45
N ASN A 57 -7.17 6.85 -6.80
CA ASN A 57 -8.49 6.79 -7.43
C ASN A 57 -9.07 8.15 -7.86
N ILE A 58 -8.34 9.28 -7.69
CA ILE A 58 -8.79 10.63 -8.11
C ILE A 58 -9.29 10.65 -9.57
N ASN A 59 -8.58 9.95 -10.45
CA ASN A 59 -8.86 9.95 -11.89
C ASN A 59 -9.63 8.71 -12.37
N PHE A 60 -10.06 7.81 -11.48
CA PHE A 60 -10.65 6.51 -11.85
C PHE A 60 -11.84 6.66 -12.79
N ILE A 61 -12.80 7.56 -12.51
CA ILE A 61 -13.99 7.76 -13.36
C ILE A 61 -13.64 8.32 -14.75
N ALA A 62 -12.60 9.15 -14.86
CA ALA A 62 -12.14 9.66 -16.14
C ALA A 62 -11.47 8.55 -16.97
N GLY A 63 -10.58 7.76 -16.35
CA GLY A 63 -9.93 6.62 -16.99
C GLY A 63 -10.93 5.53 -17.41
N PHE A 64 -11.88 5.20 -16.54
CA PHE A 64 -12.96 4.24 -16.82
C PHE A 64 -13.77 4.65 -18.05
N LYS A 65 -14.24 5.90 -18.10
CA LYS A 65 -15.01 6.42 -19.25
C LYS A 65 -14.20 6.42 -20.56
N GLN A 66 -12.91 6.73 -20.50
CA GLN A 66 -12.02 6.70 -21.66
C GLN A 66 -11.80 5.27 -22.19
N LEU A 67 -11.52 4.31 -21.30
CA LEU A 67 -11.33 2.90 -21.67
C LEU A 67 -12.62 2.28 -22.22
N GLN A 68 -13.77 2.61 -21.60
CA GLN A 68 -15.10 2.22 -22.07
C GLN A 68 -15.40 2.79 -23.46
N SER A 69 -15.13 4.07 -23.73
CA SER A 69 -15.33 4.66 -25.07
C SER A 69 -14.40 4.09 -26.14
N ASN A 70 -13.21 3.63 -25.74
CA ASN A 70 -12.23 3.04 -26.64
C ASN A 70 -12.45 1.54 -26.91
N GLY A 71 -13.42 0.91 -26.23
CA GLY A 71 -13.70 -0.52 -26.34
C GLY A 71 -12.59 -1.43 -25.81
N ASN A 72 -11.68 -0.91 -24.99
CA ASN A 72 -10.54 -1.65 -24.47
C ASN A 72 -10.94 -2.44 -23.21
N ASN A 73 -11.60 -3.58 -23.44
CA ASN A 73 -12.23 -4.37 -22.40
C ASN A 73 -11.23 -5.00 -21.40
N GLU A 74 -9.99 -5.24 -21.81
CA GLU A 74 -8.95 -5.84 -20.95
C GLU A 74 -8.45 -4.81 -19.92
N ASP A 75 -7.98 -3.65 -20.37
CA ASP A 75 -7.56 -2.56 -19.47
C ASP A 75 -8.74 -2.05 -18.61
N LEU A 76 -9.97 -2.08 -19.13
CA LEU A 76 -11.17 -1.71 -18.38
C LEU A 76 -11.51 -2.74 -17.28
N HIS A 77 -11.28 -4.04 -17.53
CA HIS A 77 -11.45 -5.06 -16.49
C HIS A 77 -10.36 -4.94 -15.42
N ASN A 78 -9.09 -4.77 -15.82
CA ASN A 78 -7.98 -4.56 -14.89
C ASN A 78 -8.23 -3.34 -13.98
N LEU A 79 -8.61 -2.19 -14.57
CA LEU A 79 -8.93 -0.98 -13.81
C LEU A 79 -10.06 -1.19 -12.78
N VAL A 80 -11.10 -1.97 -13.12
CA VAL A 80 -12.18 -2.33 -12.18
C VAL A 80 -11.69 -3.33 -11.13
N HIS A 81 -10.82 -4.26 -11.50
CA HIS A 81 -10.24 -5.25 -10.60
C HIS A 81 -9.38 -4.59 -9.51
N ASP A 82 -8.52 -3.65 -9.88
CA ASP A 82 -7.60 -2.97 -8.97
C ASP A 82 -8.36 -2.20 -7.88
N ILE A 83 -9.34 -1.36 -8.27
CA ILE A 83 -10.15 -0.61 -7.30
C ILE A 83 -11.08 -1.54 -6.49
N LYS A 84 -11.49 -2.69 -7.04
CA LYS A 84 -12.27 -3.71 -6.31
C LYS A 84 -11.42 -4.32 -5.18
N GLY A 85 -10.17 -4.69 -5.45
CA GLY A 85 -9.24 -5.12 -4.40
C GLY A 85 -9.03 -4.03 -3.34
N ALA A 86 -8.66 -2.82 -3.79
CA ALA A 86 -8.36 -1.70 -2.91
C ALA A 86 -9.56 -1.30 -2.00
N SER A 87 -10.79 -1.28 -2.54
CA SER A 87 -12.01 -0.97 -1.78
C SER A 87 -12.35 -2.00 -0.71
N GLY A 88 -12.04 -3.29 -0.96
CA GLY A 88 -12.19 -4.34 0.05
C GLY A 88 -11.23 -4.17 1.22
N ASN A 89 -9.98 -3.79 0.94
CA ASN A 89 -8.94 -3.61 1.96
C ASN A 89 -9.26 -2.44 2.92
N ILE A 90 -9.77 -1.31 2.39
CA ILE A 90 -10.15 -0.16 3.23
C ILE A 90 -11.55 -0.26 3.88
N GLY A 91 -12.30 -1.34 3.61
CA GLY A 91 -13.62 -1.55 4.22
C GLY A 91 -14.75 -0.76 3.56
N ALA A 92 -14.56 -0.29 2.31
CA ALA A 92 -15.56 0.45 1.53
C ALA A 92 -16.61 -0.50 0.94
N THR A 93 -17.39 -1.14 1.79
CA THR A 93 -18.29 -2.27 1.48
C THR A 93 -19.29 -1.97 0.36
N GLU A 94 -19.87 -0.77 0.36
CA GLU A 94 -20.84 -0.31 -0.65
C GLU A 94 -20.17 -0.17 -2.03
N LEU A 95 -19.00 0.48 -2.08
CA LEU A 95 -18.22 0.65 -3.30
C LEU A 95 -17.71 -0.71 -3.81
N HIS A 96 -17.18 -1.56 -2.93
CA HIS A 96 -16.71 -2.91 -3.25
C HIS A 96 -17.84 -3.76 -3.86
N SER A 97 -19.04 -3.70 -3.25
CA SER A 97 -20.25 -4.38 -3.77
C SER A 97 -20.68 -3.83 -5.13
N ALA A 98 -20.61 -2.50 -5.34
CA ALA A 98 -20.91 -1.88 -6.62
C ALA A 98 -19.91 -2.30 -7.72
N LEU A 99 -18.63 -2.44 -7.38
CA LEU A 99 -17.57 -2.88 -8.28
C LEU A 99 -17.71 -4.37 -8.65
N ILE A 100 -18.07 -5.24 -7.69
CA ILE A 100 -18.44 -6.64 -7.97
C ILE A 100 -19.61 -6.69 -8.95
N ALA A 101 -20.66 -5.89 -8.73
CA ALA A 101 -21.83 -5.86 -9.61
C ALA A 101 -21.49 -5.34 -11.03
N LEU A 102 -20.58 -4.37 -11.14
CA LEU A 102 -20.09 -3.85 -12.43
C LEU A 102 -19.26 -4.89 -13.20
N ASP A 103 -18.36 -5.59 -12.52
CA ASP A 103 -17.52 -6.65 -13.07
C ASP A 103 -18.38 -7.83 -13.57
N GLN A 104 -19.38 -8.26 -12.77
CA GLN A 104 -20.32 -9.34 -13.12
C GLN A 104 -21.29 -8.97 -14.26
N ALA A 105 -21.80 -7.74 -14.28
CA ALA A 105 -22.74 -7.28 -15.31
C ALA A 105 -22.05 -6.92 -16.64
N GLY A 106 -20.71 -6.91 -16.66
CA GLY A 106 -19.91 -6.34 -17.73
C GLY A 106 -19.98 -4.81 -17.77
N SER A 107 -18.85 -4.19 -18.06
CA SER A 107 -18.62 -2.74 -17.98
C SER A 107 -19.46 -1.85 -18.93
N ASN A 108 -20.45 -2.41 -19.63
CA ASN A 108 -21.41 -1.69 -20.47
C ASN A 108 -22.73 -1.35 -19.75
N THR A 109 -22.93 -1.83 -18.52
CA THR A 109 -24.18 -1.61 -17.78
C THR A 109 -24.21 -0.22 -17.14
N LYS A 110 -24.81 0.77 -17.84
CA LYS A 110 -24.92 2.18 -17.40
C LYS A 110 -25.32 2.33 -15.92
N LYS A 111 -26.31 1.55 -15.46
CA LYS A 111 -26.81 1.58 -14.07
C LYS A 111 -25.76 1.12 -13.04
N ALA A 112 -24.89 0.18 -13.38
CA ALA A 112 -23.81 -0.27 -12.50
C ALA A 112 -22.71 0.80 -12.39
N VAL A 113 -22.36 1.43 -13.53
CA VAL A 113 -21.43 2.56 -13.58
C VAL A 113 -21.93 3.75 -12.76
N GLU A 114 -23.23 4.10 -12.88
CA GLU A 114 -23.86 5.17 -12.08
C GLU A 114 -23.81 4.91 -10.56
N VAL A 115 -23.84 3.64 -10.12
CA VAL A 115 -23.69 3.30 -8.70
C VAL A 115 -22.23 3.41 -8.26
N VAL A 116 -21.28 2.86 -9.02
CA VAL A 116 -19.84 2.99 -8.72
C VAL A 116 -19.41 4.45 -8.69
N GLU A 117 -19.88 5.29 -9.62
CA GLU A 117 -19.64 6.75 -9.61
C GLU A 117 -20.11 7.40 -8.31
N ARG A 118 -21.32 7.05 -7.84
CA ARG A 118 -21.89 7.62 -6.62
C ARG A 118 -21.12 7.19 -5.37
N GLU A 119 -20.91 5.88 -5.17
CA GLU A 119 -20.24 5.40 -3.95
C GLU A 119 -18.79 5.88 -3.88
N LEU A 120 -18.08 5.90 -5.02
CA LEU A 120 -16.74 6.45 -5.07
C LEU A 120 -16.74 7.96 -4.78
N GLN A 121 -17.67 8.74 -5.34
CA GLN A 121 -17.73 10.18 -5.07
C GLN A 121 -17.99 10.49 -3.58
N ILE A 122 -18.87 9.73 -2.93
CA ILE A 122 -19.13 9.85 -1.49
C ILE A 122 -17.84 9.58 -0.72
N LEU A 123 -17.24 8.41 -0.92
CA LEU A 123 -16.02 8.00 -0.21
C LEU A 123 -14.86 8.98 -0.42
N MET A 124 -14.60 9.38 -1.66
CA MET A 124 -13.54 10.33 -2.00
C MET A 124 -13.76 11.70 -1.33
N SER A 125 -15.02 12.10 -1.09
CA SER A 125 -15.32 13.33 -0.34
C SER A 125 -15.00 13.19 1.16
N GLU A 126 -15.32 12.04 1.78
CA GLU A 126 -14.98 11.77 3.19
C GLU A 126 -13.46 11.66 3.39
N LEU A 127 -12.77 10.89 2.53
CA LEU A 127 -11.33 10.72 2.56
C LEU A 127 -10.58 12.05 2.38
N LYS A 128 -11.10 12.94 1.54
CA LYS A 128 -10.52 14.28 1.38
C LYS A 128 -10.70 15.15 2.62
N VAL A 129 -11.84 15.08 3.31
CA VAL A 129 -12.01 15.78 4.60
C VAL A 129 -11.09 15.17 5.66
N PHE A 130 -10.96 13.84 5.68
CA PHE A 130 -10.09 13.09 6.60
C PHE A 130 -8.63 13.48 6.43
N GLU A 131 -8.11 13.46 5.20
CA GLU A 131 -6.76 13.92 4.88
C GLU A 131 -6.50 15.35 5.38
N ASN A 132 -7.39 16.30 5.05
CA ASN A 132 -7.24 17.70 5.48
C ASN A 132 -7.23 17.87 7.01
N ASN A 133 -7.87 16.99 7.77
CA ASN A 133 -7.86 17.01 9.23
C ASN A 133 -6.58 16.43 9.86
N ILE A 134 -5.71 15.78 9.07
CA ILE A 134 -4.52 15.06 9.55
C ILE A 134 -3.21 15.67 8.99
N VAL A 135 -3.27 16.79 8.25
CA VAL A 135 -2.07 17.46 7.73
C VAL A 135 -1.35 18.27 8.82
N ASP A 136 -0.80 17.56 9.80
CA ASP A 136 0.47 17.91 10.41
C ASP A 136 1.46 16.77 10.09
N PHE A 137 2.58 17.13 9.45
CA PHE A 137 3.72 16.28 9.06
C PHE A 137 3.65 15.49 7.72
N GLN A 138 4.49 15.91 6.76
CA GLN A 138 5.08 15.05 5.71
C GLN A 138 6.61 15.28 5.64
N PRO A 139 7.43 14.24 5.50
CA PRO A 139 8.85 14.37 5.14
C PRO A 139 9.03 14.35 3.61
N SER A 140 9.56 15.43 3.04
CA SER A 140 9.88 15.55 1.61
C SER A 140 11.14 14.77 1.21
N VAL A 141 11.16 14.17 0.01
CA VAL A 141 12.34 13.44 -0.54
C VAL A 141 12.96 14.22 -1.70
N GLU A 142 14.25 14.55 -1.61
CA GLU A 142 15.03 15.17 -2.70
C GLU A 142 15.73 14.14 -3.60
N THR A 143 15.92 14.48 -4.88
CA THR A 143 16.42 13.56 -5.93
C THR A 143 17.82 13.93 -6.44
N VAL A 144 18.76 12.97 -6.53
CA VAL A 144 20.10 13.17 -7.14
C VAL A 144 20.57 11.95 -7.98
N LYS A 145 21.27 12.22 -9.09
CA LYS A 145 21.84 11.27 -10.08
C LYS A 145 23.37 11.07 -9.87
N VAL A 146 24.08 10.05 -10.39
CA VAL A 146 23.85 8.67 -10.89
C VAL A 146 25.28 8.06 -10.97
N SER A 147 25.50 6.79 -10.60
CA SER A 147 26.73 6.06 -10.95
C SER A 147 26.56 4.55 -10.75
N SER A 148 27.07 3.72 -11.67
CA SER A 148 26.65 2.31 -11.79
C SER A 148 27.01 1.40 -10.61
N ASP A 149 28.16 1.59 -9.96
CA ASP A 149 28.54 0.84 -8.75
C ASP A 149 27.74 1.29 -7.51
N ASN A 150 27.38 2.57 -7.48
CA ASN A 150 26.55 3.17 -6.44
C ASN A 150 25.08 2.70 -6.57
N ASP A 151 24.58 2.51 -7.79
CA ASP A 151 23.19 2.10 -8.03
C ASP A 151 22.92 0.64 -7.60
N MET A 152 23.92 -0.25 -7.67
CA MET A 152 23.86 -1.59 -7.05
C MET A 152 23.79 -1.51 -5.52
N LYS A 153 24.65 -0.70 -4.91
CA LYS A 153 24.70 -0.49 -3.44
C LYS A 153 23.41 0.18 -2.93
N LYS A 154 22.83 1.13 -3.69
CA LYS A 154 21.49 1.70 -3.43
C LYS A 154 20.37 0.67 -3.55
N LEU A 155 20.39 -0.20 -4.57
CA LEU A 155 19.38 -1.25 -4.72
C LEU A 155 19.42 -2.24 -3.56
N LEU A 156 20.61 -2.70 -3.15
CA LEU A 156 20.75 -3.58 -1.98
C LEU A 156 20.30 -2.90 -0.67
N ALA A 157 20.74 -1.65 -0.41
CA ALA A 157 20.32 -0.89 0.77
C ALA A 157 18.80 -0.63 0.76
N GLY A 158 18.23 -0.30 -0.41
CA GLY A 158 16.81 -0.07 -0.59
C GLY A 158 15.97 -1.35 -0.47
N LEU A 159 16.49 -2.51 -0.88
CA LEU A 159 15.87 -3.83 -0.64
C LEU A 159 15.91 -4.20 0.85
N MET A 160 17.00 -3.90 1.56
CA MET A 160 17.07 -4.10 3.00
C MET A 160 16.08 -3.19 3.74
N LYS A 161 15.92 -1.92 3.32
CA LYS A 161 14.91 -1.01 3.84
C LYS A 161 13.48 -1.45 3.50
N LEU A 162 13.25 -1.94 2.28
CA LEU A 162 12.00 -2.56 1.87
C LEU A 162 11.65 -3.73 2.82
N ARG A 163 12.61 -4.61 3.09
CA ARG A 163 12.39 -5.75 3.98
C ARG A 163 12.02 -5.34 5.40
N ILE A 164 12.61 -4.26 5.94
CA ILE A 164 12.21 -3.72 7.26
C ILE A 164 10.74 -3.30 7.22
N PHE A 165 10.31 -2.50 6.24
CA PHE A 165 8.91 -2.12 6.12
C PHE A 165 7.97 -3.33 5.95
N ILE A 166 8.40 -4.38 5.24
CA ILE A 166 7.62 -5.63 5.12
C ILE A 166 7.57 -6.40 6.45
N GLU A 167 8.69 -6.51 7.17
CA GLU A 167 8.77 -7.14 8.50
C GLU A 167 7.85 -6.40 9.51
N ASP A 168 7.76 -5.08 9.41
CA ASP A 168 6.91 -4.21 10.24
C ASP A 168 5.46 -4.09 9.71
N SER A 169 5.12 -4.76 8.59
CA SER A 169 3.83 -4.62 7.87
C SER A 169 3.44 -3.18 7.50
N ASP A 170 4.44 -2.31 7.30
CA ASP A 170 4.28 -0.91 6.91
C ASP A 170 4.16 -0.81 5.38
N ILE A 171 3.06 -0.23 4.89
CA ILE A 171 2.85 -0.01 3.44
C ILE A 171 3.79 1.05 2.84
N ALA A 172 4.61 1.72 3.64
CA ALA A 172 5.83 2.39 3.16
C ALA A 172 6.75 1.43 2.36
N ALA A 173 6.57 0.10 2.51
CA ALA A 173 7.11 -0.91 1.61
C ALA A 173 6.76 -0.65 0.13
N ILE A 174 5.56 -0.18 -0.19
CA ILE A 174 5.13 0.04 -1.58
C ILE A 174 5.82 1.27 -2.17
N ASP A 175 5.86 2.39 -1.44
CA ASP A 175 6.62 3.58 -1.85
C ASP A 175 8.12 3.28 -1.99
N GLN A 176 8.66 2.47 -1.08
CA GLN A 176 10.03 2.00 -1.11
C GLN A 176 10.28 1.06 -2.31
N LEU A 177 9.32 0.23 -2.70
CA LEU A 177 9.39 -0.62 -3.89
C LEU A 177 9.32 0.21 -5.17
N HIS A 178 8.44 1.22 -5.26
CA HIS A 178 8.41 2.17 -6.38
C HIS A 178 9.73 2.92 -6.51
N TYR A 179 10.32 3.38 -5.40
CA TYR A 179 11.68 3.93 -5.40
C TYR A 179 12.71 2.95 -5.97
N LEU A 180 12.65 1.67 -5.60
CA LEU A 180 13.55 0.65 -6.13
C LEU A 180 13.37 0.40 -7.63
N GLN A 181 12.12 0.38 -8.12
CA GLN A 181 11.83 0.22 -9.56
C GLN A 181 12.41 1.35 -10.43
N LEU A 182 12.58 2.55 -9.86
CA LEU A 182 13.20 3.70 -10.53
C LEU A 182 14.74 3.58 -10.65
N ILE A 183 15.39 2.69 -9.89
CA ILE A 183 16.85 2.50 -9.97
C ILE A 183 17.18 1.76 -11.29
N PRO A 184 18.06 2.29 -12.17
CA PRO A 184 18.27 1.72 -13.50
C PRO A 184 18.65 0.23 -13.53
N VAL A 185 19.45 -0.24 -12.56
CA VAL A 185 19.89 -1.64 -12.46
C VAL A 185 18.78 -2.59 -12.00
N ALA A 186 17.74 -2.08 -11.31
CA ALA A 186 16.61 -2.89 -10.83
C ALA A 186 15.81 -3.56 -11.96
N ARG A 187 15.92 -3.04 -13.20
CA ARG A 187 15.30 -3.60 -14.41
C ARG A 187 15.64 -5.08 -14.66
N ILE A 188 16.80 -5.55 -14.21
CA ILE A 188 17.19 -6.97 -14.36
C ILE A 188 16.28 -7.92 -13.55
N HIS A 189 15.58 -7.41 -12.53
CA HIS A 189 14.61 -8.15 -11.72
C HIS A 189 13.18 -7.65 -11.87
N LYS A 190 12.85 -6.91 -12.96
CA LYS A 190 11.53 -6.29 -13.17
C LYS A 190 10.35 -7.19 -12.77
N ASN A 191 10.33 -8.43 -13.24
CA ASN A 191 9.22 -9.37 -12.96
C ASN A 191 9.11 -9.73 -11.46
N ARG A 192 10.23 -9.80 -10.73
CA ARG A 192 10.21 -10.07 -9.28
C ARG A 192 9.78 -8.83 -8.48
N LEU A 193 10.09 -7.63 -8.98
CA LEU A 193 9.60 -6.38 -8.39
C LEU A 193 8.11 -6.16 -8.65
N LEU A 194 7.59 -6.57 -9.81
CA LEU A 194 6.14 -6.61 -10.08
C LEU A 194 5.42 -7.66 -9.22
N ASN A 195 6.01 -8.84 -9.03
CA ASN A 195 5.45 -9.85 -8.11
C ASN A 195 5.44 -9.35 -6.65
N LEU A 196 6.48 -8.62 -6.22
CA LEU A 196 6.49 -7.96 -4.91
C LEU A 196 5.39 -6.90 -4.81
N GLU A 197 5.13 -6.14 -5.88
CA GLU A 197 4.10 -5.11 -5.91
C GLU A 197 2.71 -5.73 -5.71
N ALA A 198 2.40 -6.80 -6.45
CA ALA A 198 1.17 -7.58 -6.27
C ALA A 198 1.03 -8.14 -4.85
N MET A 199 2.09 -8.75 -4.29
CA MET A 199 2.08 -9.27 -2.92
C MET A 199 1.81 -8.17 -1.88
N LEU A 200 2.34 -6.96 -2.05
CA LEU A 200 2.14 -5.86 -1.12
C LEU A 200 0.76 -5.19 -1.27
N ASP A 201 0.22 -5.10 -2.48
CA ASP A 201 -1.16 -4.63 -2.71
C ASP A 201 -2.21 -5.64 -2.19
N GLU A 202 -1.89 -6.95 -2.19
CA GLU A 202 -2.66 -8.02 -1.54
C GLU A 202 -2.43 -8.12 -0.01
N LEU A 203 -1.53 -7.30 0.57
CA LEU A 203 -1.09 -7.34 1.98
C LEU A 203 -0.46 -8.69 2.41
N ASP A 204 0.04 -9.48 1.46
CA ASP A 204 0.81 -10.71 1.73
C ASP A 204 2.27 -10.38 2.07
N PHE A 205 2.45 -9.81 3.26
CA PHE A 205 3.76 -9.49 3.81
C PHE A 205 4.65 -10.73 4.02
N GLU A 206 4.07 -11.93 4.19
CA GLU A 206 4.82 -13.17 4.35
C GLU A 206 5.52 -13.57 3.04
N GLN A 207 4.76 -13.67 1.93
CA GLN A 207 5.34 -13.95 0.62
C GLN A 207 6.25 -12.81 0.15
N ALA A 208 5.88 -11.55 0.41
CA ALA A 208 6.73 -10.41 0.09
C ALA A 208 8.07 -10.44 0.84
N ASN A 209 8.10 -10.86 2.12
CA ASN A 209 9.33 -10.99 2.88
C ASN A 209 10.22 -12.12 2.34
N ASN A 210 9.62 -13.27 2.03
CA ASN A 210 10.33 -14.41 1.44
C ASN A 210 10.99 -14.05 0.10
N LEU A 211 10.27 -13.37 -0.79
CA LEU A 211 10.79 -12.94 -2.10
C LEU A 211 11.85 -11.83 -1.96
N THR A 212 11.65 -10.85 -1.07
CA THR A 212 12.62 -9.78 -0.79
C THR A 212 13.90 -10.33 -0.16
N SER A 213 13.78 -11.26 0.79
CA SER A 213 14.93 -11.95 1.41
C SER A 213 15.74 -12.75 0.39
N THR A 214 15.08 -13.42 -0.55
CA THR A 214 15.74 -14.16 -1.63
C THR A 214 16.52 -13.21 -2.55
N LEU A 215 15.93 -12.08 -2.96
CA LEU A 215 16.61 -11.03 -3.73
C LEU A 215 17.85 -10.50 -3.00
N ILE A 216 17.74 -10.16 -1.70
CA ILE A 216 18.88 -9.68 -0.89
C ILE A 216 20.01 -10.71 -0.84
N GLN A 217 19.71 -12.00 -0.71
CA GLN A 217 20.74 -13.04 -0.69
C GLN A 217 21.45 -13.21 -2.04
N GLU A 218 20.73 -13.07 -3.15
CA GLU A 218 21.35 -13.10 -4.50
C GLU A 218 22.29 -11.91 -4.69
N PHE A 219 21.86 -10.69 -4.36
CA PHE A 219 22.72 -9.50 -4.45
C PHE A 219 23.97 -9.61 -3.58
N LYS A 220 23.89 -10.27 -2.41
CA LYS A 220 25.06 -10.52 -1.54
C LYS A 220 26.02 -11.61 -2.04
N LYS A 221 25.66 -12.41 -3.06
CA LYS A 221 26.56 -13.41 -3.67
C LYS A 221 27.46 -12.81 -4.76
N TYR A 222 27.12 -11.62 -5.25
CA TYR A 222 27.97 -10.83 -6.14
C TYR A 222 28.74 -9.83 -5.28
N ASP A 223 29.88 -10.26 -4.73
CA ASP A 223 30.77 -9.45 -3.88
C ASP A 223 31.23 -8.16 -4.61
N TYR A 224 30.98 -6.99 -4.02
CA TYR A 224 31.33 -5.64 -4.52
C TYR A 224 31.57 -4.61 -3.39
#